data_AF-A0A3B6N2T7-F1
#
_entry.id   AF-A0A3B6N2T7-F1
#
_cell.length_a   1.000
_cell.length_b   1.000
_cell.length_c   1.000
_cell.angle_alpha   90.00
_cell.angle_beta   90.00
_cell.angle_gamma   90.00
#
_symmetry.space_group_name_H-M   'P 1'
#
loop_
_entity.id
_entity.type
_entity.pdbx_description
1 polymer ?
#
loop_
_entity_poly.entity_id
_entity_poly.type
_entity_poly.pdbx_seq_one_letter_code
_entity_poly.pdbx_strand_id
1 'polypeptide(L)'
;MSDNPIIPPSQENFVDADNVVGIGEEEVHDIPDDIGNVVGGEEDEVHEVSPCIANAKKKPRVLFEKNKKPKSSTTLVIQDKITKIAESAASFTSMKQGEVTIKEVMDMVLECGAVHGSDEHDIATQLFVKKDQREMFKTLPKEFRFNWLKRRYNDKYGN
;
A
#
# COMPACT_ATOMS: atom_id res chain seq x y z
N MET A 1 -33.04 43.41 39.43
CA MET A 1 -32.78 42.06 38.90
C MET A 1 -33.75 41.90 37.76
N SER A 2 -33.27 42.02 36.52
CA SER A 2 -34.09 42.02 35.30
C SER A 2 -34.23 40.60 34.80
N ASP A 3 -35.47 40.11 34.78
CA ASP A 3 -35.84 38.77 34.34
C ASP A 3 -35.50 38.54 32.87
N ASN A 4 -34.76 37.47 32.63
CA ASN A 4 -34.38 36.99 31.30
C ASN A 4 -35.53 36.13 30.74
N PRO A 5 -36.06 36.37 29.53
CA PRO A 5 -37.04 35.47 28.95
C PRO A 5 -36.36 34.17 28.48
N ILE A 6 -36.82 33.04 29.03
CA ILE A 6 -36.48 31.69 28.59
C ILE A 6 -37.19 31.44 27.25
N ILE A 7 -36.42 31.26 26.18
CA ILE A 7 -36.92 30.83 24.87
C ILE A 7 -36.90 29.29 24.86
N PRO A 8 -38.05 28.59 24.70
CA PRO A 8 -38.07 27.15 24.50
C PRO A 8 -37.64 26.78 23.06
N PRO A 9 -37.05 25.59 22.83
CA PRO A 9 -36.70 25.13 21.50
C PRO A 9 -37.97 24.79 20.71
N SER A 10 -38.22 25.50 19.60
CA SER A 10 -39.22 25.10 18.62
C SER A 10 -38.70 23.91 17.81
N GLN A 11 -39.11 22.72 18.19
CA GLN A 11 -39.31 21.60 17.26
C GLN A 11 -40.59 21.84 16.45
N GLU A 12 -40.71 21.08 15.34
CA GLU A 12 -41.89 20.91 14.45
C GLU A 12 -41.86 21.77 13.17
N ASN A 13 -42.05 21.28 11.93
CA ASN A 13 -42.55 19.99 11.45
C ASN A 13 -42.07 19.65 10.02
N PHE A 14 -42.13 18.36 9.76
CA PHE A 14 -42.04 17.66 8.48
C PHE A 14 -42.86 18.30 7.35
N VAL A 15 -42.31 18.27 6.14
CA VAL A 15 -43.11 18.12 4.91
C VAL A 15 -42.59 16.89 4.17
N ASP A 16 -43.45 15.88 4.12
CA ASP A 16 -43.30 14.65 3.36
C ASP A 16 -43.87 14.80 1.95
N ALA A 17 -43.35 13.95 1.06
CA ALA A 17 -43.96 13.43 -0.17
C ALA A 17 -44.25 14.39 -1.34
N ASP A 18 -43.38 14.37 -2.35
CA ASP A 18 -43.67 13.78 -3.69
C ASP A 18 -42.81 14.42 -4.79
N ASN A 19 -41.67 13.81 -5.09
CA ASN A 19 -41.20 13.67 -6.48
C ASN A 19 -40.24 12.47 -6.59
N VAL A 20 -40.83 11.30 -6.87
CA VAL A 20 -40.14 10.06 -7.20
C VAL A 20 -40.00 9.96 -8.72
N VAL A 21 -38.81 10.22 -9.27
CA VAL A 21 -38.29 9.70 -10.56
C VAL A 21 -36.77 9.97 -10.55
N GLY A 22 -35.83 9.04 -10.67
CA GLY A 22 -35.88 7.59 -10.82
C GLY A 22 -34.55 7.01 -10.32
N ILE A 23 -34.65 5.94 -9.55
CA ILE A 23 -33.57 5.00 -9.26
C ILE A 23 -33.46 4.13 -10.52
N GLY A 24 -32.35 4.23 -11.26
CA GLY A 24 -31.91 3.14 -12.14
C GLY A 24 -30.95 2.27 -11.33
N GLU A 25 -31.38 1.12 -10.82
CA GLU A 25 -31.31 -0.21 -11.48
C GLU A 25 -29.83 -0.58 -11.74
N GLU A 26 -29.16 -1.22 -10.78
CA GLU A 26 -29.08 -2.69 -10.65
C GLU A 26 -28.88 -3.39 -12.00
N GLU A 27 -27.62 -3.64 -12.37
CA GLU A 27 -27.28 -4.66 -13.36
C GLU A 27 -26.29 -5.66 -12.74
N VAL A 28 -26.86 -6.67 -12.07
CA VAL A 28 -26.25 -7.96 -11.81
C VAL A 28 -26.89 -8.92 -12.80
N HIS A 29 -26.17 -9.33 -13.84
CA HIS A 29 -26.45 -10.48 -14.70
C HIS A 29 -25.16 -10.76 -15.48
N ASP A 30 -24.73 -11.96 -15.79
CA ASP A 30 -24.91 -13.30 -15.23
C ASP A 30 -23.76 -14.09 -15.88
N ILE A 31 -23.21 -15.07 -15.19
CA ILE A 31 -22.24 -16.00 -15.78
C ILE A 31 -23.04 -17.00 -16.62
N PRO A 32 -22.72 -17.25 -17.89
CA PRO A 32 -23.09 -18.51 -18.51
C PRO A 32 -21.92 -19.50 -18.37
N ASP A 33 -22.11 -20.46 -17.46
CA ASP A 33 -21.56 -21.80 -17.58
C ASP A 33 -21.96 -22.38 -18.95
N ASP A 34 -20.98 -22.70 -19.80
CA ASP A 34 -21.18 -23.69 -20.86
C ASP A 34 -20.41 -24.96 -20.50
N ILE A 35 -21.03 -25.73 -19.61
CA ILE A 35 -20.74 -27.13 -19.39
C ILE A 35 -21.42 -27.91 -20.51
N GLY A 36 -20.68 -28.17 -21.58
CA GLY A 36 -20.98 -29.23 -22.54
C GLY A 36 -20.50 -30.59 -22.04
N ASN A 37 -21.26 -31.19 -21.12
CA ASN A 37 -21.13 -32.59 -20.70
C ASN A 37 -21.87 -33.52 -21.66
N VAL A 38 -21.20 -34.55 -22.20
CA VAL A 38 -21.76 -35.91 -22.38
C VAL A 38 -20.61 -36.86 -22.76
N VAL A 39 -20.18 -37.73 -21.83
CA VAL A 39 -20.52 -39.18 -21.75
C VAL A 39 -19.83 -39.99 -22.85
N GLY A 40 -19.10 -41.07 -22.60
CA GLY A 40 -18.88 -41.97 -21.45
C GLY A 40 -17.78 -42.96 -21.88
N GLY A 41 -17.43 -44.03 -21.17
CA GLY A 41 -17.78 -44.55 -19.85
C GLY A 41 -16.49 -45.01 -19.16
N GLU A 42 -16.56 -45.34 -17.87
CA GLU A 42 -16.37 -46.71 -17.35
C GLU A 42 -15.08 -47.37 -17.88
N GLU A 43 -14.08 -47.70 -17.07
CA GLU A 43 -14.18 -48.52 -15.86
C GLU A 43 -12.82 -48.60 -15.16
N ASP A 44 -12.87 -48.90 -13.86
CA ASP A 44 -11.78 -49.29 -12.97
C ASP A 44 -10.77 -50.28 -13.59
N GLU A 45 -9.46 -50.08 -13.37
CA GLU A 45 -8.63 -51.04 -12.60
C GLU A 45 -7.14 -50.65 -12.62
N VAL A 46 -6.61 -50.56 -11.40
CA VAL A 46 -5.29 -50.96 -10.92
C VAL A 46 -4.27 -51.53 -11.93
N HIS A 47 -3.08 -50.91 -12.00
CA HIS A 47 -1.83 -51.46 -11.45
C HIS A 47 -0.60 -50.79 -12.10
N GLU A 48 0.28 -50.29 -11.22
CA GLU A 48 1.67 -50.03 -11.56
C GLU A 48 2.34 -51.31 -12.08
N VAL A 49 3.00 -51.27 -13.24
CA VAL A 49 4.28 -51.98 -13.45
C VAL A 49 5.14 -51.19 -14.43
N SER A 50 6.22 -50.65 -13.90
CA SER A 50 7.35 -50.12 -14.65
C SER A 50 7.98 -51.23 -15.52
N PRO A 51 8.17 -51.06 -16.84
CA PRO A 51 8.77 -52.11 -17.65
C PRO A 51 10.26 -52.29 -17.31
N CYS A 52 10.59 -53.33 -16.54
CA CYS A 52 11.94 -53.87 -16.49
C CYS A 52 12.08 -55.00 -17.50
N ILE A 53 12.94 -54.82 -18.52
CA ILE A 53 13.56 -55.94 -19.23
C ILE A 53 15.08 -55.83 -19.11
N ALA A 54 15.66 -56.96 -18.73
CA ALA A 54 16.98 -57.13 -18.19
C ALA A 54 18.11 -57.33 -19.24
N ASN A 55 19.31 -56.95 -18.79
CA ASN A 55 20.64 -57.51 -19.08
C ASN A 55 21.33 -57.26 -20.44
N ALA A 56 22.27 -56.29 -20.42
CA ALA A 56 23.60 -56.47 -21.04
C ALA A 56 24.69 -55.67 -20.28
N LYS A 57 25.45 -56.41 -19.48
CA LYS A 57 26.79 -56.12 -18.89
C LYS A 57 27.39 -54.73 -19.19
N LYS A 58 27.34 -53.82 -18.21
CA LYS A 58 28.29 -52.70 -18.10
C LYS A 58 28.91 -52.74 -16.71
N LYS A 59 30.25 -52.79 -16.67
CA LYS A 59 31.10 -52.73 -15.47
C LYS A 59 30.57 -51.70 -14.48
N PRO A 60 30.61 -51.94 -13.15
CA PRO A 60 30.30 -50.90 -12.19
C PRO A 60 31.33 -49.78 -12.37
N ARG A 61 30.94 -48.67 -13.00
CA ARG A 61 31.62 -47.40 -12.72
C ARG A 61 31.22 -47.08 -11.30
N VAL A 62 32.19 -47.19 -10.40
CA VAL A 62 32.13 -46.55 -9.08
C VAL A 62 31.71 -45.11 -9.34
N LEU A 63 30.46 -44.80 -9.04
CA LEU A 63 29.98 -43.43 -8.97
C LEU A 63 30.73 -42.82 -7.80
N PHE A 64 31.86 -42.18 -8.09
CA PHE A 64 32.53 -41.35 -7.10
C PHE A 64 31.49 -40.39 -6.55
N GLU A 65 31.30 -40.49 -5.25
CA GLU A 65 30.42 -39.64 -4.48
C GLU A 65 30.69 -38.18 -4.84
N LYS A 66 29.57 -37.48 -4.99
CA LYS A 66 29.39 -36.08 -5.34
C LYS A 66 30.47 -35.18 -4.73
N ASN A 67 31.59 -35.02 -5.44
CA ASN A 67 32.56 -33.97 -5.17
C ASN A 67 31.84 -32.64 -5.38
N LYS A 68 31.39 -32.01 -4.28
CA LYS A 68 30.99 -30.61 -4.28
C LYS A 68 32.22 -29.83 -4.74
N LYS A 69 32.25 -29.44 -6.02
CA LYS A 69 33.33 -28.61 -6.56
C LYS A 69 33.47 -27.38 -5.65
N PRO A 70 34.69 -27.01 -5.24
CA PRO A 70 34.90 -25.83 -4.42
C PRO A 70 34.27 -24.62 -5.13
N LYS A 71 33.56 -23.78 -4.38
CA LYS A 71 32.90 -22.58 -4.94
C LYS A 71 33.95 -21.78 -5.72
N SER A 72 33.68 -21.53 -6.99
CA SER A 72 34.55 -20.71 -7.84
C SER A 72 34.65 -19.29 -7.26
N SER A 73 35.80 -18.63 -7.44
CA SER A 73 36.01 -17.22 -7.03
C SER A 73 34.87 -16.31 -7.53
N THR A 74 34.40 -16.53 -8.77
CA THR A 74 33.25 -15.82 -9.36
C THR A 74 31.96 -16.05 -8.57
N THR A 75 31.72 -17.25 -8.04
CA THR A 75 30.54 -17.55 -7.22
C THR A 75 30.56 -16.75 -5.92
N LEU A 76 31.73 -16.54 -5.32
CA LEU A 76 31.88 -15.72 -4.12
C LEU A 76 31.56 -14.24 -4.39
N VAL A 77 32.06 -13.71 -5.50
CA VAL A 77 31.78 -12.31 -5.91
C VAL A 77 30.28 -12.13 -6.19
N ILE A 78 29.64 -13.07 -6.89
CA ILE A 78 28.20 -13.00 -7.14
C ILE A 78 27.42 -13.05 -5.82
N GLN A 79 27.79 -13.92 -4.89
CA GLN A 79 27.16 -13.97 -3.56
C GLN A 79 27.32 -12.64 -2.80
N ASP A 80 28.51 -12.04 -2.78
CA ASP A 80 28.75 -10.73 -2.15
C ASP A 80 27.85 -9.64 -2.75
N LYS A 81 27.71 -9.60 -4.08
CA LYS A 81 26.85 -8.61 -4.74
C LYS A 81 25.37 -8.83 -4.44
N ILE A 82 24.91 -10.09 -4.43
CA ILE A 82 23.53 -10.41 -4.06
C ILE A 82 23.26 -10.02 -2.60
N THR A 83 24.19 -10.30 -1.69
CA THR A 83 24.08 -9.90 -0.28
C THR A 83 23.97 -8.38 -0.15
N LYS A 84 24.82 -7.61 -0.85
CA LYS A 84 24.75 -6.14 -0.84
C LYS A 84 23.44 -5.60 -1.40
N ILE A 85 22.91 -6.21 -2.44
CA ILE A 85 21.59 -5.85 -2.99
C ILE A 85 20.50 -6.15 -1.96
N ALA A 86 20.55 -7.32 -1.31
CA ALA A 86 19.60 -7.71 -0.28
C ALA A 86 19.66 -6.77 0.94
N GLU A 87 20.85 -6.41 1.41
CA GLU A 87 21.06 -5.44 2.48
C GLU A 87 20.55 -4.05 2.10
N SER A 88 20.77 -3.62 0.85
CA SER A 88 20.29 -2.33 0.34
C SER A 88 18.76 -2.31 0.23
N ALA A 89 18.15 -3.39 -0.26
CA ALA A 89 16.70 -3.53 -0.34
C ALA A 89 16.05 -3.63 1.05
N ALA A 90 16.68 -4.35 1.98
CA ALA A 90 16.27 -4.40 3.37
C ALA A 90 16.39 -3.02 4.03
N SER A 91 17.44 -2.25 3.75
CA SER A 91 17.61 -0.88 4.26
C SER A 91 16.57 0.08 3.67
N PHE A 92 16.23 -0.08 2.40
CA PHE A 92 15.21 0.73 1.74
C PHE A 92 13.80 0.43 2.28
N THR A 93 13.48 -0.84 2.51
CA THR A 93 12.18 -1.25 3.08
C THR A 93 12.09 -1.10 4.60
N SER A 94 13.23 -1.07 5.31
CA SER A 94 13.29 -0.80 6.76
C SER A 94 13.14 0.67 7.11
N MET A 95 13.28 1.58 6.14
CA MET A 95 12.61 2.88 6.18
C MET A 95 11.11 2.65 6.05
N LYS A 96 10.52 1.94 7.03
CA LYS A 96 9.10 2.04 7.32
C LYS A 96 8.88 3.52 7.58
N GLN A 97 8.30 4.22 6.62
CA GLN A 97 7.67 5.50 6.86
C GLN A 97 6.61 5.23 7.93
N GLY A 98 7.04 5.35 9.19
CA GLY A 98 6.13 5.38 10.32
C GLY A 98 5.08 6.42 10.01
N GLU A 99 3.85 6.14 10.41
CA GLU A 99 2.73 7.03 10.13
C GLU A 99 3.08 8.45 10.58
N VAL A 100 3.18 9.37 9.63
CA VAL A 100 3.52 10.76 9.92
C VAL A 100 2.30 11.38 10.61
N THR A 101 2.47 11.70 11.89
CA THR A 101 1.37 12.25 12.70
C THR A 101 1.24 13.75 12.45
N ILE A 102 0.04 14.30 12.66
CA ILE A 102 -0.21 15.74 12.56
C ILE A 102 0.64 16.50 13.59
N LYS A 103 0.75 15.96 14.81
CA LYS A 103 1.57 16.56 15.88
C LYS A 103 3.02 16.74 15.44
N GLU A 104 3.63 15.68 14.90
CA GLU A 104 5.02 15.70 14.43
C GLU A 104 5.25 16.80 13.38
N VAL A 105 4.40 16.89 12.36
CA VAL A 105 4.57 17.91 11.31
C VAL A 105 4.30 19.33 11.81
N MET A 106 3.39 19.51 12.78
CA MET A 106 3.14 20.83 13.39
C MET A 106 4.32 21.27 14.27
N ASP A 107 4.97 20.36 14.99
CA ASP A 107 6.22 20.67 15.72
C ASP A 107 7.30 21.13 14.73
N MET A 108 7.44 20.44 13.58
CA MET A 108 8.38 20.82 12.52
C MET A 108 8.05 22.18 11.88
N VAL A 109 6.78 22.57 11.77
CA VAL A 109 6.35 23.90 11.27
C VAL A 109 6.83 25.00 12.22
N LEU A 110 6.61 24.81 13.52
CA LEU A 110 7.05 25.74 14.56
C LEU A 110 8.58 25.88 14.57
N GLU A 111 9.30 24.75 14.45
CA GLU A 111 10.77 24.75 14.34
C GLU A 111 11.31 25.50 13.11
N CYS A 112 10.50 25.66 12.05
CA CYS A 112 10.86 26.42 10.86
C CYS A 112 10.50 27.91 10.96
N GLY A 113 9.92 28.36 12.07
CA GLY A 113 9.60 29.76 12.34
C GLY A 113 8.17 30.19 11.99
N ALA A 114 7.29 29.26 11.59
CA ALA A 114 5.88 29.55 11.38
C ALA A 114 5.14 29.60 12.72
N VAL A 115 5.14 30.77 13.34
CA VAL A 115 4.51 31.02 14.65
C VAL A 115 2.99 30.86 14.59
N HIS A 116 2.37 30.50 15.71
CA HIS A 116 0.91 30.41 15.80
C HIS A 116 0.26 31.73 15.34
N GLY A 117 -0.70 31.62 14.42
CA GLY A 117 -1.41 32.75 13.84
C GLY A 117 -0.74 33.40 12.62
N SER A 118 0.44 32.93 12.18
CA SER A 118 1.00 33.32 10.88
C SER A 118 0.29 32.63 9.72
N ASP A 119 0.36 33.22 8.54
CA ASP A 119 -0.17 32.66 7.29
C ASP A 119 0.41 31.25 7.02
N GLU A 120 1.70 31.06 7.29
CA GLU A 120 2.38 29.76 7.13
C GLU A 120 1.89 28.70 8.14
N HIS A 121 1.60 29.11 9.37
CA HIS A 121 1.03 28.19 10.36
C HIS A 121 -0.42 27.84 10.00
N ASP A 122 -1.22 28.81 9.59
CA ASP A 122 -2.61 28.58 9.17
C ASP A 122 -2.67 27.61 7.98
N ILE A 123 -1.93 27.87 6.90
CA ILE A 123 -1.91 26.96 5.75
C ILE A 123 -1.41 25.56 6.11
N ALA A 124 -0.48 25.43 7.07
CA ALA A 124 -0.03 24.13 7.56
C ALA A 124 -1.17 23.33 8.22
N THR A 125 -2.00 23.96 9.06
CA THR A 125 -3.15 23.29 9.69
C THR A 125 -4.13 22.75 8.66
N GLN A 126 -4.30 23.46 7.54
CA GLN A 126 -5.20 23.07 6.46
C GLN A 126 -4.60 21.99 5.55
N LEU A 127 -3.28 21.99 5.34
CA LEU A 127 -2.59 21.01 4.50
C LEU A 127 -2.47 19.66 5.19
N PHE A 128 -2.13 19.65 6.47
CA PHE A 128 -1.72 18.44 7.19
C PHE A 128 -2.85 17.56 7.70
N VAL A 129 -4.10 17.94 7.47
CA VAL A 129 -5.22 16.98 7.54
C VAL A 129 -5.03 15.83 6.54
N LYS A 130 -4.36 16.07 5.40
CA LYS A 130 -4.08 15.07 4.36
C LYS A 130 -2.74 14.37 4.62
N LYS A 131 -2.76 13.02 4.67
CA LYS A 131 -1.57 12.20 4.91
C LYS A 131 -0.46 12.46 3.89
N ASP A 132 -0.77 12.47 2.61
CA ASP A 132 0.22 12.65 1.53
C ASP A 132 0.95 14.00 1.64
N GLN A 133 0.27 15.05 2.11
CA GLN A 133 0.91 16.35 2.34
C GLN A 133 1.87 16.31 3.53
N ARG A 134 1.51 15.58 4.60
CA ARG A 134 2.41 15.38 5.76
C ARG A 134 3.66 14.61 5.35
N GLU A 135 3.49 13.53 4.60
CA GLU A 135 4.60 12.71 4.12
C GLU A 135 5.52 13.52 3.20
N MET A 136 4.95 14.28 2.26
CA MET A 136 5.75 15.14 1.38
C MET A 136 6.48 16.24 2.16
N PHE A 137 5.83 16.88 3.13
CA PHE A 137 6.49 17.90 3.97
C PHE A 137 7.68 17.34 4.76
N LYS A 138 7.59 16.09 5.21
CA LYS A 138 8.66 15.40 5.94
C LYS A 138 9.91 15.15 5.07
N THR A 139 9.75 14.99 3.76
CA THR A 139 10.89 14.83 2.84
C THR A 139 11.62 16.14 2.56
N LEU A 140 11.00 17.29 2.85
CA LEU A 140 11.62 18.60 2.63
C LEU A 140 12.70 18.87 3.69
N PRO A 141 13.87 19.41 3.30
CA PRO A 141 14.86 19.89 4.25
C PRO A 141 14.31 21.08 5.05
N LYS A 142 14.76 21.24 6.30
CA LYS A 142 14.25 22.25 7.24
C LYS A 142 14.24 23.67 6.64
N GLU A 143 15.33 24.05 5.97
CA GLU A 143 15.50 25.38 5.35
C GLU A 143 14.45 25.70 4.27
N PHE A 144 13.87 24.68 3.64
CA PHE A 144 12.90 24.86 2.55
C PHE A 144 11.45 24.81 3.00
N ARG A 145 11.17 24.26 4.19
CA ARG A 145 9.80 24.06 4.68
C ARG A 145 9.03 25.36 4.83
N PHE A 146 9.64 26.40 5.41
CA PHE A 146 9.00 27.71 5.60
C PHE A 146 8.63 28.36 4.25
N ASN A 147 9.58 28.43 3.32
CA ASN A 147 9.33 28.98 1.98
C ASN A 147 8.32 28.15 1.17
N TRP A 148 8.26 26.83 1.41
CA TRP A 148 7.24 25.98 0.82
C TRP A 148 5.84 26.32 1.36
N LEU A 149 5.68 26.48 2.68
CA LEU A 149 4.40 26.92 3.28
C LEU A 149 3.96 28.28 2.75
N LYS A 150 4.89 29.24 2.66
CA LYS A 150 4.60 30.56 2.09
C LYS A 150 4.12 30.50 0.65
N ARG A 151 4.72 29.63 -0.18
CA ARG A 151 4.23 29.37 -1.54
C ARG A 151 2.85 28.73 -1.53
N ARG A 152 2.58 27.77 -0.66
CA ARG A 152 1.24 27.16 -0.55
C ARG A 152 0.16 28.14 -0.14
N TYR A 153 0.50 29.07 0.74
CA TYR A 153 -0.39 30.17 1.11
C TYR A 153 -0.67 31.06 -0.11
N ASN A 154 0.37 31.50 -0.81
CA ASN A 154 0.24 32.31 -2.02
C ASN A 154 -0.51 31.58 -3.15
N ASP A 155 -0.29 30.27 -3.35
CA ASP A 155 -1.02 29.48 -4.35
C ASP A 155 -2.54 29.46 -4.07
N LYS A 156 -2.92 29.58 -2.79
CA LYS A 156 -4.31 29.50 -2.34
C LYS A 156 -4.99 30.87 -2.24
N TYR A 157 -4.26 31.91 -1.85
CA TYR A 157 -4.81 33.22 -1.52
C TYR A 157 -4.14 34.38 -2.28
N GLY A 158 -3.04 34.13 -2.99
CA GLY A 158 -2.40 35.09 -3.86
C GLY A 158 -3.13 35.16 -5.19
N ASN A 159 -3.85 36.27 -5.40
CA ASN A 159 -4.38 36.66 -6.70
C ASN A 159 -3.26 37.18 -7.62
#